data_AF-A0A9D0HFN0-F1
#
_entry.id   AF-A0A9D0HFN0-F1
#
_cell.length_a   1.000
_cell.length_b   1.000
_cell.length_c   1.000
_cell.angle_alpha   90.00
_cell.angle_beta   90.00
_cell.angle_gamma   90.00
#
_symmetry.space_group_name_H-M   'P 1'
#
loop_
_entity.id
_entity.type
_entity.pdbx_description
1 polymer ?
#
loop_
_entity_poly.entity_id
_entity_poly.type
_entity_poly.pdbx_seq_one_letter_code
_entity_poly.pdbx_strand_id
1 'polypeptide(L)'
;MVMDTNGSTRARRRAGPRLGAAAAAMMVAVALVTAAAPAWAGGRAAPQRVDDLPAGKLKQQLQTTAQRATEAGYGAGLIKHPVAEALRAFERARGAIAAGDQLHAAQLRALADRWAQLATTLVRAAAAEKKADQQQKRAQQLNTKRQRAQLLLAEQQASLGRLRAALKAAEQRLEKQRQSNAAAEAARVTGDDNKAYAKRRKPVHKQRRNRKHRRNRKGPR
;
A
#
# COMPACT_ATOMS: atom_id res chain seq x y z
N MET A 1 -5.92 -36.98 -24.52
CA MET A 1 -4.44 -36.86 -24.46
C MET A 1 -4.17 -35.71 -23.49
N VAL A 2 -3.75 -36.06 -22.28
CA VAL A 2 -3.73 -35.18 -21.10
C VAL A 2 -2.39 -34.46 -21.07
N MET A 3 -2.39 -33.14 -20.97
CA MET A 3 -1.19 -32.37 -20.65
C MET A 3 -1.28 -31.88 -19.20
N ASP A 4 -0.55 -32.58 -18.35
CA ASP A 4 -0.23 -32.17 -16.99
C ASP A 4 0.77 -31.02 -17.02
N THR A 5 0.35 -29.82 -16.63
CA THR A 5 1.26 -28.72 -16.28
C THR A 5 1.20 -28.50 -14.78
N ASN A 6 1.87 -29.37 -14.03
CA ASN A 6 2.02 -29.20 -12.59
C ASN A 6 3.44 -29.60 -12.17
N GLY A 7 4.31 -28.59 -11.99
CA GLY A 7 5.71 -28.83 -11.66
C GLY A 7 6.49 -27.55 -11.40
N SER A 8 6.13 -26.80 -10.35
CA SER A 8 7.06 -25.79 -9.80
C SER A 8 6.86 -25.67 -8.30
N THR A 9 7.37 -26.66 -7.58
CA THR A 9 7.63 -26.56 -6.15
C THR A 9 9.09 -26.19 -5.90
N ARG A 10 9.28 -25.45 -4.79
CA ARG A 10 10.50 -25.29 -3.98
C ARG A 10 11.45 -24.14 -4.33
N ALA A 11 11.13 -23.01 -3.71
CA ALA A 11 11.90 -22.48 -2.58
C ALA A 11 13.43 -22.45 -2.76
N ARG A 12 13.93 -21.35 -3.33
CA ARG A 12 15.28 -20.85 -3.01
C ARG A 12 15.16 -19.66 -2.08
N ARG A 13 15.08 -19.96 -0.77
CA ARG A 13 15.42 -19.00 0.28
C ARG A 13 16.91 -18.68 0.16
N ARG A 14 17.26 -17.64 -0.58
CA ARG A 14 18.58 -17.01 -0.46
C ARG A 14 18.53 -16.11 0.77
N ALA A 15 19.01 -16.64 1.89
CA ALA A 15 19.48 -15.84 2.99
C ALA A 15 20.62 -14.96 2.46
N GLY A 16 20.33 -13.68 2.27
CA GLY A 16 21.36 -12.69 2.01
C GLY A 16 22.20 -12.50 3.27
N PRO A 17 23.53 -12.47 3.18
CA PRO A 17 24.38 -12.15 4.31
C PRO A 17 24.04 -10.75 4.82
N ARG A 18 23.85 -10.65 6.13
CA ARG A 18 23.87 -9.38 6.86
C ARG A 18 25.24 -8.75 6.62
N LEU A 19 25.30 -7.79 5.70
CA LEU A 19 26.40 -6.85 5.60
C LEU A 19 26.38 -5.98 6.86
N GLY A 20 27.00 -6.50 7.92
CA GLY A 20 27.73 -5.67 8.85
C GLY A 20 28.94 -5.12 8.10
N ALA A 21 28.93 -3.83 7.82
CA ALA A 21 30.10 -3.05 7.47
C ALA A 21 29.83 -1.65 8.03
N ALA A 22 30.35 -1.36 9.21
CA ALA A 22 31.49 -0.46 9.29
C ALA A 22 31.19 0.90 8.65
N ALA A 23 30.25 1.65 9.24
CA ALA A 23 30.30 3.11 9.15
C ALA A 23 31.45 3.55 10.05
N ALA A 24 32.65 3.34 9.52
CA ALA A 24 33.90 3.80 10.08
C ALA A 24 33.78 5.28 10.40
N ALA A 25 34.23 5.61 11.61
CA ALA A 25 34.61 6.94 12.01
C ALA A 25 35.60 7.52 10.98
N MET A 26 35.07 8.20 9.96
CA MET A 26 35.84 9.20 9.23
C MET A 26 35.81 10.45 10.08
N MET A 27 36.73 10.48 11.07
CA MET A 27 37.32 11.72 11.53
C MET A 27 37.87 12.44 10.29
N VAL A 28 37.04 13.28 9.68
CA VAL A 28 37.56 14.36 8.84
C VAL A 28 38.22 15.30 9.82
N ALA A 29 39.55 15.24 9.85
CA ALA A 29 40.40 16.26 10.42
C ALA A 29 39.95 17.60 9.82
N VAL A 30 39.16 18.34 10.59
CA VAL A 30 38.93 19.76 10.36
C VAL A 30 40.28 20.41 10.63
N ALA A 31 41.08 20.49 9.57
CA ALA A 31 42.26 21.33 9.54
C ALA A 31 41.82 22.71 10.05
N LEU A 32 42.46 23.17 11.13
CA LEU A 32 42.50 24.57 11.48
C LEU A 32 43.07 25.34 10.29
N VAL A 33 42.19 25.70 9.35
CA VAL A 33 42.41 26.88 8.52
C VAL A 33 42.23 28.03 9.49
N THR A 34 43.34 28.46 10.07
CA THR A 34 43.49 29.78 10.67
C THR A 34 43.05 30.78 9.60
N ALA A 35 41.78 31.18 9.70
CA ALA A 35 41.21 32.23 8.89
C ALA A 35 41.99 33.49 9.21
N ALA A 36 42.98 33.81 8.38
CA ALA A 36 43.49 35.16 8.26
C ALA A 36 42.27 36.02 7.96
N ALA A 37 41.79 36.74 8.98
CA ALA A 37 40.65 37.62 8.85
C ALA A 37 40.95 38.56 7.68
N PRO A 38 40.13 38.57 6.61
CA PRO A 38 40.38 39.48 5.51
C PRO A 38 40.36 40.90 6.09
N ALA A 39 41.50 41.58 6.03
CA ALA A 39 41.68 42.97 6.48
C ALA A 39 40.82 43.99 5.71
N TRP A 40 39.93 43.49 4.85
CA TRP A 40 38.84 44.20 4.19
C TRP A 40 37.57 44.18 5.03
N ALA A 41 37.70 44.17 6.35
CA ALA A 41 36.61 44.44 7.30
C ALA A 41 36.23 45.93 7.28
N GLY A 42 36.04 46.49 6.09
CA GLY A 42 35.31 47.73 5.89
C GLY A 42 33.90 47.52 6.43
N GLY A 43 33.43 48.47 7.23
CA GLY A 43 32.27 48.37 8.10
C GLY A 43 31.12 47.54 7.52
N ARG A 44 30.60 46.63 8.34
CA ARG A 44 29.45 45.77 8.03
C ARG A 44 28.28 46.67 7.64
N ALA A 45 28.13 46.92 6.34
CA ALA A 45 27.03 47.70 5.81
C ALA A 45 25.73 47.09 6.33
N ALA A 46 24.83 47.94 6.83
CA ALA A 46 23.53 47.50 7.30
C ALA A 46 22.87 46.65 6.21
N PRO A 47 22.21 45.53 6.56
CA PRO A 47 21.54 44.70 5.55
C PRO A 47 20.53 45.57 4.81
N GLN A 48 20.79 45.81 3.52
CA GLN A 48 19.86 46.59 2.71
C GLN A 48 18.53 45.88 2.60
N ARG A 49 17.46 46.67 2.52
CA ARG A 49 16.12 46.16 2.29
C ARG A 49 15.82 46.23 0.80
N VAL A 50 14.96 45.32 0.35
CA VAL A 50 14.48 45.31 -1.05
C VAL A 50 13.78 46.64 -1.40
N ASP A 51 13.21 47.32 -0.40
CA ASP A 51 12.52 48.60 -0.58
C ASP A 51 13.48 49.75 -0.93
N ASP A 52 14.76 49.64 -0.54
CA ASP A 52 15.79 50.66 -0.75
C ASP A 52 16.36 50.65 -2.19
N LEU A 53 16.06 49.60 -2.98
CA LEU A 53 16.48 49.59 -4.38
C LEU A 53 15.75 50.67 -5.19
N PRO A 54 16.43 51.27 -6.19
CA PRO A 54 15.75 52.08 -7.18
C PRO A 54 14.71 51.25 -7.92
N ALA A 55 13.66 51.93 -8.42
CA ALA A 55 12.66 51.28 -9.25
C ALA A 55 13.33 50.65 -10.49
N GLY A 56 13.08 49.37 -10.72
CA GLY A 56 13.70 48.63 -11.80
C GLY A 56 13.34 47.15 -11.78
N LYS A 57 13.78 46.43 -12.81
CA LYS A 57 13.49 45.01 -13.01
C LYS A 57 13.95 44.15 -11.82
N LEU A 58 15.15 44.41 -11.28
CA LEU A 58 15.68 43.67 -10.14
C LEU A 58 14.78 43.80 -8.90
N LYS A 59 14.34 45.02 -8.56
CA LYS A 59 13.42 45.26 -7.44
C LYS A 59 12.10 44.51 -7.63
N GLN A 60 11.49 44.63 -8.81
CA GLN A 60 10.24 43.93 -9.14
C GLN A 60 10.39 42.41 -9.04
N GLN A 61 11.52 41.85 -9.51
CA GLN A 61 11.81 40.43 -9.43
C GLN A 61 11.96 39.95 -7.98
N LEU A 62 12.71 40.68 -7.15
CA LEU A 62 12.90 40.33 -5.74
C LEU A 62 11.59 40.45 -4.96
N GLN A 63 10.80 41.50 -5.18
CA GLN A 63 9.47 41.67 -4.56
C GLN A 63 8.51 40.57 -4.98
N THR A 64 8.43 40.27 -6.28
CA THR A 64 7.56 39.19 -6.80
C THR A 64 8.00 37.83 -6.25
N THR A 65 9.30 37.58 -6.12
CA THR A 65 9.83 36.33 -5.56
C THR A 65 9.51 36.23 -4.07
N ALA A 66 9.64 37.32 -3.32
CA ALA A 66 9.28 37.37 -1.90
C ALA A 66 7.78 37.15 -1.71
N GLN A 67 6.93 37.82 -2.48
CA GLN A 67 5.48 37.66 -2.44
C GLN A 67 5.08 36.21 -2.75
N ARG A 68 5.62 35.63 -3.83
CA ARG A 68 5.36 34.21 -4.17
C ARG A 68 5.82 33.23 -3.09
N ALA A 69 6.95 33.51 -2.43
CA ALA A 69 7.41 32.70 -1.33
C ALA A 69 6.43 32.75 -0.15
N THR A 70 5.93 33.93 0.19
CA THR A 70 4.92 34.14 1.24
C THR A 70 3.59 33.48 0.89
N GLU A 71 3.05 33.69 -0.31
CA GLU A 71 1.80 33.09 -0.78
C GLU A 71 1.85 31.56 -0.78
N ALA A 72 3.01 30.99 -1.11
CA ALA A 72 3.20 29.54 -1.07
C ALA A 72 3.45 28.98 0.35
N GLY A 73 3.62 29.85 1.34
CA GLY A 73 3.90 29.49 2.73
C GLY A 73 5.32 28.96 2.94
N TYR A 74 6.27 29.34 2.08
CA TYR A 74 7.69 28.99 2.30
C TYR A 74 8.29 29.91 3.35
N GLY A 75 9.08 29.35 4.26
CA GLY A 75 9.78 30.14 5.26
C GLY A 75 10.72 31.14 4.58
N ALA A 76 10.77 32.36 5.11
CA ALA A 76 11.65 33.43 4.61
C ALA A 76 13.12 33.01 4.49
N GLY A 77 13.55 31.98 5.24
CA GLY A 77 14.88 31.39 5.18
C GLY A 77 15.27 30.85 3.79
N LEU A 78 14.34 30.33 2.99
CA LEU A 78 14.65 29.72 1.69
C LEU A 78 15.24 30.73 0.70
N ILE A 79 14.70 31.95 0.69
CA ILE A 79 15.12 33.02 -0.23
C ILE A 79 16.05 34.04 0.41
N LYS A 80 16.24 34.00 1.74
CA LYS A 80 17.01 35.01 2.47
C LYS A 80 18.43 35.19 1.94
N HIS A 81 19.13 34.07 1.72
CA HIS A 81 20.52 34.10 1.25
C HIS A 81 20.66 34.66 -0.18
N PRO A 82 20.01 34.11 -1.22
CA PRO A 82 20.17 34.63 -2.58
C PRO A 82 19.65 36.07 -2.73
N VAL A 83 18.62 36.47 -1.98
CA VAL A 83 18.18 37.87 -1.95
C VAL A 83 19.26 38.77 -1.35
N ALA A 84 19.87 38.38 -0.24
CA ALA A 84 20.95 39.16 0.38
C ALA A 84 22.18 39.29 -0.54
N GLU A 85 22.56 38.24 -1.26
CA GLU A 85 23.66 38.28 -2.22
C GLU A 85 23.34 39.13 -3.47
N ALA A 86 22.09 39.08 -3.96
CA ALA A 86 21.63 39.96 -5.04
C ALA A 86 21.77 41.44 -4.65
N LEU A 87 21.35 41.80 -3.43
CA LEU A 87 21.46 43.15 -2.89
C LEU A 87 22.92 43.61 -2.77
N ARG A 88 23.78 42.78 -2.16
CA ARG A 88 25.21 43.08 -2.02
C ARG A 88 25.90 43.27 -3.37
N ALA A 89 25.59 42.42 -4.36
CA ALA A 89 26.15 42.55 -5.71
C ALA A 89 25.71 43.86 -6.38
N PHE A 90 24.44 44.25 -6.21
CA PHE A 90 23.91 45.51 -6.73
C PHE A 90 24.55 46.74 -6.07
N GLU A 91 24.77 46.71 -4.76
CA GLU A 91 25.48 47.76 -4.04
C GLU A 91 26.91 47.94 -4.52
N ARG A 92 27.65 46.83 -4.66
CA ARG A 92 29.01 46.88 -5.21
C ARG A 92 29.02 47.43 -6.63
N ALA A 93 28.00 47.10 -7.44
CA ALA A 93 27.85 47.69 -8.77
C ALA A 93 27.66 49.21 -8.70
N ARG A 94 26.86 49.72 -7.76
CA ARG A 94 26.71 51.18 -7.54
C ARG A 94 28.04 51.82 -7.12
N GLY A 95 28.81 51.16 -6.26
CA GLY A 95 30.16 51.61 -5.89
C GLY A 95 31.11 51.69 -7.08
N ALA A 96 31.12 50.67 -7.94
CA ALA A 96 31.93 50.66 -9.17
C ALA A 96 31.54 51.79 -10.14
N ILE A 97 30.24 52.09 -10.29
CA ILE A 97 29.77 53.22 -11.11
C ILE A 97 30.27 54.55 -10.53
N ALA A 98 30.19 54.73 -9.22
CA ALA A 98 30.68 55.94 -8.56
C ALA A 98 32.20 56.12 -8.72
N ALA A 99 32.95 55.03 -8.83
CA ALA A 99 34.38 55.02 -9.11
C ALA A 99 34.74 55.16 -10.60
N GLY A 100 33.76 55.21 -11.51
CA GLY A 100 33.98 55.30 -12.95
C GLY A 100 34.28 53.97 -13.67
N ASP A 101 34.28 52.84 -12.96
CA ASP A 101 34.53 51.51 -13.53
C ASP A 101 33.23 50.87 -14.05
N GLN A 102 32.89 51.22 -15.30
CA GLN A 102 31.67 50.76 -15.95
C GLN A 102 31.67 49.26 -16.24
N LEU A 103 32.84 48.67 -16.51
CA LEU A 103 32.95 47.26 -16.87
C LEU A 103 32.65 46.37 -15.66
N HIS A 104 33.27 46.64 -14.51
CA HIS A 104 32.98 45.90 -13.28
C HIS A 104 31.55 46.14 -12.80
N ALA A 105 31.03 47.36 -12.94
CA ALA A 105 29.63 47.66 -12.62
C ALA A 105 28.65 46.79 -13.42
N ALA A 106 28.88 46.61 -14.73
CA ALA A 106 28.05 45.77 -15.58
C ALA A 106 28.10 44.29 -15.14
N GLN A 107 29.30 43.77 -14.83
CA GLN A 107 29.47 42.39 -14.35
C GLN A 107 28.77 42.17 -13.00
N LEU A 108 28.89 43.11 -12.06
CA LEU A 108 28.25 43.03 -10.74
C LEU A 108 26.72 43.14 -10.84
N ARG A 109 26.18 43.94 -11.76
CA ARG A 109 24.73 43.96 -12.07
C ARG A 109 24.26 42.62 -12.62
N ALA A 110 24.99 42.03 -13.56
CA ALA A 110 24.66 40.71 -14.08
C ALA A 110 24.70 39.63 -12.99
N LEU A 111 25.63 39.74 -12.04
CA LEU A 111 25.69 38.86 -10.88
C LEU A 111 24.48 39.03 -9.96
N ALA A 112 24.05 40.27 -9.70
CA ALA A 112 22.83 40.54 -8.93
C ALA A 112 21.59 39.91 -9.57
N ASP A 113 21.45 40.04 -10.89
CA ASP A 113 20.35 39.44 -11.65
C ASP A 113 20.38 37.90 -11.58
N ARG A 114 21.56 37.28 -11.64
CA ARG A 114 21.71 35.81 -11.51
C ARG A 114 21.29 35.34 -10.12
N TRP A 115 21.64 36.06 -9.06
CA TRP A 115 21.18 35.73 -7.70
C TRP A 115 19.67 35.90 -7.54
N ALA A 116 19.07 36.93 -8.13
CA ALA A 116 17.62 37.10 -8.14
C ALA A 116 16.91 35.96 -8.89
N GLN A 117 17.45 35.55 -10.05
CA GLN A 117 16.96 34.39 -10.79
C GLN A 117 17.07 33.10 -9.96
N LEU A 118 18.20 32.90 -9.27
CA LEU A 118 18.38 31.76 -8.37
C LEU A 118 17.29 31.72 -7.29
N ALA A 119 17.00 32.85 -6.63
CA ALA A 119 15.92 32.94 -5.65
C ALA A 119 14.56 32.52 -6.26
N THR A 120 14.24 32.99 -7.48
CA THR A 120 13.03 32.57 -8.19
C THR A 120 13.01 31.07 -8.48
N THR A 121 14.15 30.49 -8.90
CA THR A 121 14.24 29.05 -9.19
C THR A 121 14.06 28.20 -7.93
N LEU A 122 14.58 28.64 -6.78
CA LEU A 122 14.39 27.95 -5.51
C LEU A 122 12.91 27.91 -5.08
N VAL A 123 12.18 29.01 -5.24
CA VAL A 123 10.74 29.04 -4.96
C VAL A 123 9.98 28.08 -5.89
N ARG A 124 10.36 28.00 -7.17
CA ARG A 124 9.76 27.04 -8.11
C ARG A 124 10.09 25.59 -7.76
N ALA A 125 11.33 25.31 -7.37
CA ALA A 125 11.76 23.98 -6.95
C ALA A 125 11.00 23.53 -5.70
N ALA A 126 10.91 24.37 -4.66
CA ALA A 126 10.13 24.09 -3.46
C ALA A 126 8.64 23.84 -3.77
N ALA A 127 8.07 24.56 -4.74
CA ALA A 127 6.71 24.31 -5.21
C ALA A 127 6.55 22.98 -5.96
N ALA A 128 7.55 22.55 -6.71
CA ALA A 128 7.56 21.24 -7.33
C ALA A 128 7.65 20.13 -6.28
N GLU A 129 8.53 20.27 -5.29
CA GLU A 129 8.69 19.32 -4.17
C GLU A 129 7.38 19.16 -3.38
N LYS A 130 6.73 20.27 -3.00
CA LYS A 130 5.45 20.22 -2.29
C LYS A 130 4.36 19.51 -3.11
N LYS A 131 4.34 19.69 -4.43
CA LYS A 131 3.41 18.97 -5.32
C LYS A 131 3.75 17.48 -5.40
N ALA A 132 5.03 17.14 -5.49
CA ALA A 132 5.49 15.74 -5.50
C ALA A 132 5.10 15.03 -4.20
N ASP A 133 5.29 15.68 -3.03
CA ASP A 133 4.86 15.15 -1.74
C ASP A 133 3.36 14.88 -1.67
N GLN A 134 2.54 15.80 -2.19
CA GLN A 134 1.09 15.62 -2.26
C GLN A 134 0.71 14.45 -3.16
N GLN A 135 1.38 14.30 -4.31
CA GLN A 135 1.16 13.17 -5.22
C GLN A 135 1.59 11.85 -4.58
N GLN A 136 2.71 11.81 -3.87
CA GLN A 136 3.16 10.63 -3.14
C GLN A 136 2.16 10.22 -2.07
N LYS A 137 1.63 11.16 -1.27
CA LYS A 137 0.57 10.88 -0.28
C LYS A 137 -0.68 10.30 -0.93
N ARG A 138 -1.12 10.86 -2.07
CA ARG A 138 -2.26 10.34 -2.83
C ARG A 138 -1.99 8.93 -3.35
N ALA A 139 -0.80 8.67 -3.89
CA ALA A 139 -0.40 7.35 -4.36
C ALA A 139 -0.42 6.30 -3.22
N GLN A 140 0.10 6.66 -2.04
CA GLN A 140 0.04 5.80 -0.86
C GLN A 140 -1.41 5.50 -0.43
N GLN A 141 -2.28 6.50 -0.39
CA GLN A 141 -3.69 6.31 -0.08
C GLN A 141 -4.40 5.39 -1.08
N LEU A 142 -4.14 5.56 -2.38
CA LEU A 142 -4.69 4.71 -3.43
C LEU A 142 -4.18 3.27 -3.31
N ASN A 143 -2.91 3.07 -2.99
CA ASN A 143 -2.35 1.74 -2.74
C ASN A 143 -3.02 1.05 -1.55
N THR A 144 -3.23 1.76 -0.44
CA THR A 144 -3.96 1.21 0.72
C THR A 144 -5.40 0.84 0.36
N LYS A 145 -6.11 1.69 -0.40
CA LYS A 145 -7.47 1.39 -0.88
C LYS A 145 -7.48 0.15 -1.78
N ARG A 146 -6.51 0.03 -2.69
CA ARG A 146 -6.35 -1.14 -3.56
C ARG A 146 -6.13 -2.42 -2.76
N GLN A 147 -5.24 -2.40 -1.77
CA GLN A 147 -4.97 -3.56 -0.90
C GLN A 147 -6.22 -3.99 -0.12
N ARG A 148 -6.99 -3.03 0.43
CA ARG A 148 -8.26 -3.33 1.11
C ARG A 148 -9.29 -3.94 0.16
N ALA A 149 -9.41 -3.41 -1.05
CA ALA A 149 -10.32 -3.95 -2.06
C ALA A 149 -9.93 -5.39 -2.46
N GLN A 150 -8.63 -5.67 -2.62
CA GLN A 150 -8.13 -7.02 -2.89
C GLN A 150 -8.44 -7.99 -1.76
N LEU A 151 -8.28 -7.56 -0.49
CA LEU A 151 -8.62 -8.37 0.67
C LEU A 151 -10.13 -8.69 0.73
N LEU A 152 -10.99 -7.69 0.51
CA LEU A 152 -12.44 -7.89 0.46
C LEU A 152 -12.86 -8.85 -0.67
N LEU A 153 -12.23 -8.75 -1.85
CA LEU A 153 -12.48 -9.68 -2.95
C LEU A 153 -12.05 -11.12 -2.59
N ALA A 154 -10.90 -11.28 -1.91
CA ALA A 154 -10.44 -12.59 -1.46
C ALA A 154 -11.41 -13.21 -0.43
N GLU A 155 -11.93 -12.40 0.50
CA GLU A 155 -12.95 -12.83 1.47
C GLU A 155 -14.26 -13.23 0.79
N GLN A 156 -14.73 -12.46 -0.19
CA GLN A 156 -15.93 -12.80 -0.96
C GLN A 156 -15.74 -14.11 -1.74
N GLN A 157 -14.58 -14.30 -2.37
CA GLN A 157 -14.27 -15.55 -3.07
C GLN A 157 -14.23 -16.74 -2.10
N ALA A 158 -13.65 -16.57 -0.91
CA ALA A 158 -13.65 -17.60 0.12
C ALA A 158 -15.08 -17.92 0.61
N SER A 159 -15.93 -16.90 0.80
CA SER A 159 -17.34 -17.06 1.17
C SER A 159 -18.13 -17.81 0.10
N LEU A 160 -17.98 -17.43 -1.18
CA LEU A 160 -18.58 -18.13 -2.31
C LEU A 160 -18.13 -19.60 -2.39
N GLY A 161 -16.85 -19.87 -2.11
CA GLY A 161 -16.32 -21.23 -2.02
C GLY A 161 -17.03 -22.07 -0.94
N ARG A 162 -17.23 -21.51 0.25
CA ARG A 162 -17.95 -22.18 1.36
C ARG A 162 -19.42 -22.42 1.01
N LEU A 163 -20.10 -21.44 0.44
CA LEU A 163 -21.50 -21.57 0.02
C LEU A 163 -21.67 -22.65 -1.05
N ARG A 164 -20.78 -22.69 -2.05
CA ARG A 164 -20.77 -23.75 -3.07
C ARG A 164 -20.53 -25.14 -2.48
N ALA A 165 -19.63 -25.25 -1.50
CA ALA A 165 -19.39 -26.52 -0.80
C ALA A 165 -20.61 -26.97 0.03
N ALA A 166 -21.26 -26.04 0.72
CA ALA A 166 -22.47 -26.30 1.49
C ALA A 166 -23.64 -26.74 0.60
N LEU A 167 -23.82 -26.09 -0.56
CA LEU A 167 -24.82 -26.44 -1.56
C LEU A 167 -24.60 -27.88 -2.07
N LYS A 168 -23.37 -28.22 -2.48
CA LYS A 168 -23.04 -29.59 -2.91
C LYS A 168 -23.31 -30.63 -1.82
N ALA A 169 -22.97 -30.31 -0.56
CA ALA A 169 -23.23 -31.21 0.56
C ALA A 169 -24.75 -31.40 0.81
N ALA A 170 -25.55 -30.35 0.63
CA ALA A 170 -27.01 -30.43 0.74
C ALA A 170 -27.62 -31.27 -0.38
N GLU A 171 -27.19 -31.07 -1.62
CA GLU A 171 -27.61 -31.88 -2.79
C GLU A 171 -27.33 -33.37 -2.57
N GLN A 172 -26.12 -33.72 -2.14
CA GLN A 172 -25.76 -35.11 -1.83
C GLN A 172 -26.60 -35.71 -0.70
N ARG A 173 -26.96 -34.92 0.32
CA ARG A 173 -27.85 -35.37 1.40
C ARG A 173 -29.26 -35.65 0.87
N LEU A 174 -29.79 -34.77 0.02
CA LEU A 174 -31.10 -34.95 -0.61
C LEU A 174 -31.13 -36.19 -1.52
N GLU A 175 -30.08 -36.42 -2.30
CA GLU A 175 -29.97 -37.63 -3.14
C GLU A 175 -29.97 -38.90 -2.29
N LYS A 176 -29.17 -38.93 -1.21
CA LYS A 176 -29.14 -40.06 -0.27
C LYS A 176 -30.50 -40.30 0.39
N GLN A 177 -31.20 -39.23 0.78
CA GLN A 177 -32.56 -39.33 1.33
C GLN A 177 -33.57 -39.85 0.31
N ARG A 178 -33.49 -39.40 -0.95
CA ARG A 178 -34.34 -39.93 -2.04
C ARG A 178 -34.08 -41.41 -2.26
N GLN A 179 -32.82 -41.83 -2.29
CA GLN A 179 -32.44 -43.24 -2.42
C GLN A 179 -32.93 -44.08 -1.23
N SER A 180 -32.78 -43.59 0.01
CA SER A 180 -33.27 -44.30 1.19
C SER A 180 -34.79 -44.41 1.21
N ASN A 181 -35.51 -43.35 0.80
CA ASN A 181 -36.97 -43.36 0.72
C ASN A 181 -37.46 -44.32 -0.36
N ALA A 182 -36.85 -44.28 -1.55
CA ALA A 182 -37.17 -45.22 -2.63
C ALA A 182 -36.90 -46.69 -2.23
N ALA A 183 -35.79 -46.95 -1.53
CA ALA A 183 -35.51 -48.27 -0.99
C ALA A 183 -36.53 -48.71 0.08
N ALA A 184 -36.96 -47.80 0.95
CA ALA A 184 -37.99 -48.07 1.96
C ALA A 184 -39.36 -48.36 1.32
N GLU A 185 -39.74 -47.64 0.26
CA GLU A 185 -40.97 -47.89 -0.51
C GLU A 185 -40.90 -49.24 -1.24
N ALA A 186 -39.79 -49.55 -1.90
CA ALA A 186 -39.58 -50.84 -2.55
C ALA A 186 -39.67 -52.01 -1.55
N ALA A 187 -39.13 -51.84 -0.34
CA ALA A 187 -39.25 -52.82 0.74
C ALA A 187 -40.69 -52.99 1.25
N ARG A 188 -41.50 -51.91 1.28
CA ARG A 188 -42.93 -51.99 1.63
C ARG A 188 -43.72 -52.78 0.59
N VAL A 189 -43.55 -52.45 -0.69
CA VAL A 189 -44.24 -53.14 -1.80
C VAL A 189 -43.92 -54.64 -1.81
N THR A 190 -42.63 -55.00 -1.78
CA THR A 190 -42.21 -56.41 -1.76
C THR A 190 -42.59 -57.14 -0.47
N GLY A 191 -42.63 -56.44 0.67
CA GLY A 191 -43.08 -56.99 1.95
C GLY A 191 -44.57 -57.33 1.97
N ASP A 192 -45.41 -56.50 1.35
CA ASP A 192 -46.85 -56.75 1.23
C ASP A 192 -47.14 -57.90 0.25
N ASP A 193 -46.40 -58.00 -0.86
CA ASP A 193 -46.48 -59.13 -1.79
C ASP A 193 -46.10 -60.46 -1.12
N ASN A 194 -45.01 -60.48 -0.34
CA ASN A 194 -44.60 -61.67 0.41
C ASN A 194 -45.62 -62.07 1.48
N LYS A 195 -46.24 -61.11 2.19
CA LYS A 195 -47.32 -61.41 3.14
C LYS A 195 -48.58 -61.92 2.43
N ALA A 196 -48.92 -61.37 1.27
CA ALA A 196 -50.03 -61.84 0.45
C ALA A 196 -49.77 -63.28 -0.05
N TYR A 197 -48.56 -63.58 -0.50
CA TYR A 197 -48.14 -64.92 -0.90
C TYR A 197 -48.16 -65.91 0.28
N ALA A 198 -47.65 -65.52 1.45
CA ALA A 198 -47.67 -66.33 2.67
C ALA A 198 -49.09 -66.63 3.17
N LYS A 199 -50.02 -65.65 3.09
CA LYS A 199 -51.45 -65.87 3.43
C LYS A 199 -52.16 -66.81 2.45
N ARG A 200 -51.77 -66.83 1.17
CA ARG A 200 -52.30 -67.80 0.18
C ARG A 200 -51.79 -69.21 0.45
N ARG A 201 -50.58 -69.37 0.99
CA ARG A 201 -50.02 -70.63 1.49
C ARG A 201 -50.45 -70.94 2.93
N LYS A 202 -51.72 -70.76 3.29
CA LYS A 202 -52.24 -71.40 4.51
C LYS A 202 -51.99 -72.91 4.38
N PRO A 203 -51.24 -73.54 5.31
CA PRO A 203 -51.06 -74.97 5.26
C PRO A 203 -52.44 -75.62 5.46
N VAL A 204 -52.92 -76.32 4.44
CA VAL A 204 -54.11 -77.20 4.47
C VAL A 204 -53.87 -78.43 5.38
N HIS A 205 -53.01 -78.31 6.40
CA HIS A 205 -52.53 -79.43 7.18
C HIS A 205 -52.57 -79.18 8.68
N LYS A 206 -53.78 -79.04 9.23
CA LYS A 206 -54.07 -79.28 10.65
C LYS A 206 -55.51 -79.77 10.83
N GLN A 207 -55.77 -80.98 10.36
CA GLN A 207 -56.94 -81.79 10.77
C GLN A 207 -56.57 -83.21 11.23
N ARG A 208 -55.28 -83.52 11.41
CA ARG A 208 -54.83 -84.85 11.89
C ARG A 208 -53.79 -84.68 12.99
N ARG A 209 -54.21 -84.52 14.25
CA ARG A 209 -53.48 -84.94 15.47
C ARG A 209 -54.24 -84.45 16.72
N ASN A 210 -55.42 -85.04 16.96
CA ASN A 210 -56.11 -84.93 18.26
C ASN A 210 -56.58 -86.31 18.74
N ARG A 211 -55.75 -87.35 18.56
CA ARG A 211 -56.15 -88.74 18.84
C ARG A 211 -55.18 -89.55 19.73
N LYS A 212 -54.15 -88.97 20.34
CA LYS A 212 -53.11 -89.78 21.02
C LYS A 212 -52.74 -89.45 22.49
N HIS A 213 -53.37 -88.49 23.15
CA HIS A 213 -53.14 -88.27 24.60
C HIS A 213 -54.39 -88.50 25.45
N ARG A 214 -54.89 -89.73 25.40
CA ARG A 214 -55.79 -90.33 26.42
C ARG A 214 -55.29 -91.75 26.65
N ARG A 215 -54.23 -91.94 27.44
CA ARG A 215 -53.80 -93.20 28.08
C ARG A 215 -52.46 -92.96 28.77
N ASN A 216 -52.52 -92.54 30.03
CA ASN A 216 -51.66 -93.03 31.12
C ASN A 216 -52.03 -92.28 32.41
N ARG A 217 -53.20 -92.67 32.95
CA ARG A 217 -53.54 -92.55 34.37
C ARG A 217 -53.40 -93.96 34.94
N LYS A 218 -52.38 -94.19 35.75
CA LYS A 218 -52.09 -95.31 36.69
C LYS A 218 -50.63 -95.01 37.12
N GLY A 219 -50.33 -94.45 38.31
CA GLY A 219 -50.50 -95.04 39.65
C GLY A 219 -49.57 -96.26 39.80
N PRO A 220 -48.94 -96.57 40.97
CA PRO A 220 -49.35 -96.20 42.33
C PRO A 220 -48.23 -95.91 43.37
N ARG A 221 -48.71 -95.45 44.54
CA ARG A 221 -48.23 -95.58 45.95
C ARG A 221 -46.85 -95.04 46.34
#